data_AF-A0A9Q4A433-F1
#
_entry.id   AF-A0A9Q4A433-F1
#
_cell.length_a   1.000
_cell.length_b   1.000
_cell.length_c   1.000
_cell.angle_alpha   90.00
_cell.angle_beta   90.00
_cell.angle_gamma   90.00
#
_symmetry.space_group_name_H-M   'P 1'
#
loop_
_entity.id
_entity.type
_entity.pdbx_description
1 polymer ?
#
loop_
_entity_poly.entity_id
_entity_poly.type
_entity_poly.pdbx_seq_one_letter_code
_entity_poly.pdbx_strand_id
1 'polypeptide(L)'
;MSALRVGGNEVILASSLLVPEGDSVEFDLDVGESEKFFCIFKFEREPGSTDKPSMSFEGVEGDGVERCIFTFRNFNKPTGHSIVNPIEFAEDNMGRNFYILGTVYGYKTSHRIEFQIMAGPKNEQ
;
A
#
# COMPACT_ATOMS: atom_id res chain seq x y z
N MET A 1 12.70 20.06 9.70
CA MET A 1 11.39 19.49 10.08
C MET A 1 11.64 18.12 10.67
N SER A 2 10.95 17.76 11.75
CA SER A 2 11.07 16.42 12.33
C SER A 2 10.23 15.44 11.51
N ALA A 3 10.80 14.32 11.09
CA ALA A 3 10.09 13.27 10.37
C ALA A 3 9.03 12.61 11.27
N LEU A 4 7.82 12.40 10.74
CA LEU A 4 6.79 11.59 11.40
C LEU A 4 7.21 10.13 11.36
N ARG A 5 7.11 9.41 12.48
CA ARG A 5 7.53 8.00 12.58
C ARG A 5 6.50 7.12 13.24
N VAL A 6 6.39 5.87 12.78
CA VAL A 6 5.56 4.81 13.36
C VAL A 6 6.42 3.55 13.47
N GLY A 7 6.57 3.02 14.69
CA GLY A 7 7.39 1.81 14.91
C GLY A 7 8.86 1.94 14.48
N GLY A 8 9.41 3.16 14.48
CA GLY A 8 10.78 3.45 14.03
C GLY A 8 10.91 3.82 12.55
N ASN A 9 9.92 3.47 11.73
CA ASN A 9 9.88 3.79 10.30
C ASN A 9 9.39 5.21 10.07
N GLU A 10 9.97 5.91 9.09
CA GLU A 10 9.49 7.22 8.64
C GLU A 10 8.23 7.06 7.81
N VAL A 11 7.21 7.86 8.09
CA VAL A 11 5.98 7.91 7.29
C VAL A 11 6.22 8.82 6.09
N ILE A 12 6.20 8.25 4.89
CA ILE A 12 6.37 8.99 3.62
C ILE A 12 5.03 9.55 3.16
N LEU A 13 4.00 8.71 3.19
CA LEU A 13 2.66 9.03 2.74
C LEU A 13 1.67 8.38 3.70
N ALA A 14 0.65 9.13 4.10
CA ALA A 14 -0.52 8.59 4.78
C ALA A 14 -1.78 9.22 4.16
N SER A 15 -2.75 8.39 3.80
CA SER A 15 -3.95 8.86 3.10
C SER A 15 -5.17 8.02 3.42
N SER A 16 -6.35 8.62 3.24
CA SER A 16 -7.63 7.93 3.27
C SER A 16 -8.38 8.23 1.97
N LEU A 17 -8.71 7.18 1.24
CA LEU A 17 -9.36 7.28 -0.07
C LEU A 17 -10.68 6.53 -0.07
N LEU A 18 -11.67 7.09 -0.77
CA LEU A 18 -12.91 6.41 -1.12
C LEU A 18 -12.84 6.03 -2.59
N VAL A 19 -12.98 4.74 -2.89
CA VAL A 19 -12.78 4.15 -4.21
C VAL A 19 -14.07 3.47 -4.64
N PRO A 20 -14.69 3.87 -5.77
CA PRO A 20 -15.85 3.17 -6.31
C PRO A 20 -15.55 1.69 -6.60
N GLU A 21 -16.58 0.85 -6.55
CA GLU A 21 -16.44 -0.57 -6.92
C GLU A 21 -16.08 -0.70 -8.41
N GLY A 22 -15.02 -1.45 -8.70
CA GLY A 22 -14.48 -1.66 -10.05
C GLY A 22 -13.31 -0.74 -10.43
N ASP A 23 -13.08 0.33 -9.67
CA ASP A 23 -11.97 1.26 -9.92
C ASP A 23 -10.69 0.85 -9.18
N SER A 24 -9.55 1.29 -9.72
CA SER A 24 -8.24 1.22 -9.08
C SER A 24 -7.80 2.59 -8.54
N VAL A 25 -6.86 2.58 -7.61
CA VAL A 25 -6.09 3.78 -7.24
C VAL A 25 -4.72 3.68 -7.90
N GLU A 26 -4.28 4.75 -8.55
CA GLU A 26 -2.96 4.87 -9.14
C GLU A 26 -2.29 6.12 -8.60
N PHE A 27 -1.02 6.01 -8.20
CA PHE A 27 -0.25 7.15 -7.71
C PHE A 27 1.26 6.92 -7.88
N ASP A 28 1.95 8.03 -8.11
CA ASP A 28 3.41 8.07 -8.05
C ASP A 28 3.85 8.26 -6.60
N LEU A 29 4.81 7.44 -6.18
CA LEU A 29 5.49 7.57 -4.90
C LEU A 29 6.94 8.00 -5.15
N ASP A 30 7.24 9.24 -4.79
CA ASP A 30 8.58 9.79 -4.82
C ASP A 30 9.28 9.48 -3.48
N VAL A 31 10.32 8.64 -3.49
CA VAL A 31 11.01 8.19 -2.26
C VAL A 31 12.42 8.79 -2.08
N GLY A 32 12.83 9.71 -2.95
CA GLY A 32 14.15 10.32 -2.91
C GLY A 32 14.42 11.16 -4.15
N GLU A 33 15.67 11.54 -4.39
CA GLU A 33 16.05 12.39 -5.52
C GLU A 33 15.96 11.69 -6.89
N SER A 34 16.01 10.34 -6.93
CA SER A 34 16.11 9.59 -8.19
C SER A 34 15.19 8.37 -8.31
N GLU A 35 14.36 8.10 -7.31
CA GLU A 35 13.54 6.88 -7.27
C GLU A 35 12.06 7.22 -7.19
N LYS A 36 11.31 6.62 -8.12
CA LYS A 36 9.86 6.77 -8.25
C LYS A 36 9.23 5.40 -8.42
N PHE A 37 8.25 5.09 -7.59
CA PHE A 37 7.43 3.90 -7.74
C PHE A 37 6.06 4.28 -8.30
N PHE A 38 5.61 3.56 -9.32
CA PHE A 38 4.23 3.67 -9.79
C PHE A 38 3.38 2.63 -9.08
N CYS A 39 2.57 3.08 -8.12
CA CYS A 39 1.79 2.21 -7.26
C CYS A 39 0.35 2.08 -7.75
N ILE A 40 -0.19 0.86 -7.74
CA ILE A 40 -1.57 0.56 -8.10
C ILE A 40 -2.24 -0.23 -6.98
N PHE A 41 -3.38 0.25 -6.49
CA PHE A 41 -4.27 -0.52 -5.61
C PHE A 41 -5.43 -1.07 -6.41
N LYS A 42 -5.57 -2.40 -6.40
CA LYS A 42 -6.69 -3.13 -6.99
C LYS A 42 -7.57 -3.71 -5.89
N PHE A 43 -8.88 -3.66 -6.11
CA PHE A 43 -9.85 -4.22 -5.18
C PHE A 43 -10.59 -5.36 -5.88
N GLU A 44 -10.40 -6.57 -5.39
CA GLU A 44 -11.03 -7.77 -5.91
C GLU A 44 -12.06 -8.26 -4.89
N ARG A 45 -13.31 -8.31 -5.35
CA ARG A 45 -14.45 -8.77 -4.56
C ARG A 45 -14.95 -10.06 -5.18
N GLU A 46 -14.98 -11.12 -4.37
CA GLU A 46 -15.73 -12.33 -4.69
C GLU A 46 -17.00 -12.37 -3.83
N PRO A 47 -18.17 -12.01 -4.39
CA PRO A 47 -19.43 -12.04 -3.65
C PRO A 47 -19.72 -13.45 -3.15
N GLY A 48 -19.94 -13.60 -1.84
CA GLY A 48 -20.25 -14.89 -1.22
C GLY A 48 -19.03 -15.74 -0.86
N SER A 49 -17.80 -15.29 -1.14
CA SER A 49 -16.60 -15.96 -0.64
C SER A 49 -16.57 -15.93 0.90
N THR A 50 -16.24 -17.07 1.49
CA THR A 50 -15.94 -17.21 2.93
C THR A 50 -14.46 -16.98 3.25
N ASP A 51 -13.65 -16.69 2.23
CA ASP A 51 -12.23 -16.49 2.40
C ASP A 51 -11.96 -15.26 3.26
N LYS A 52 -10.84 -15.35 3.98
CA LYS A 52 -10.40 -14.25 4.83
C LYS A 52 -9.95 -13.08 3.95
N PRO A 53 -10.20 -11.82 4.37
CA PRO A 53 -9.61 -10.66 3.72
C PRO A 53 -8.09 -10.83 3.63
N SER A 54 -7.52 -10.55 2.47
CA SER A 54 -6.09 -10.72 2.21
C SER A 54 -5.56 -9.69 1.22
N MET A 55 -4.29 -9.37 1.32
CA MET A 55 -3.59 -8.53 0.34
C MET A 55 -2.45 -9.32 -0.28
N SER A 56 -2.27 -9.19 -1.60
CA SER A 56 -1.06 -9.63 -2.30
C SER A 56 -0.31 -8.43 -2.88
N PHE A 57 0.99 -8.59 -3.04
CA PHE A 57 1.88 -7.63 -3.69
C PHE A 57 2.55 -8.30 -4.89
N GLU A 58 2.66 -7.55 -5.99
CA GLU A 58 3.40 -7.91 -7.20
C GLU A 58 4.25 -6.71 -7.63
N GLY A 59 5.57 -6.90 -7.65
CA GLY A 59 6.53 -5.97 -8.23
C GLY A 59 6.74 -6.28 -9.71
N VAL A 60 6.62 -5.26 -10.57
CA VAL A 60 6.88 -5.40 -12.01
C VAL A 60 7.95 -4.38 -12.40
N GLU A 61 9.12 -4.88 -12.78
CA GLU A 61 10.18 -4.07 -13.38
C GLU A 61 9.89 -3.84 -14.87
N GLY A 62 9.94 -2.59 -15.33
CA GLY A 62 9.86 -2.28 -16.76
C GLY A 62 10.38 -0.87 -17.08
N ASP A 63 11.14 -0.72 -18.17
CA ASP A 63 11.61 0.54 -18.78
C ASP A 63 11.99 1.68 -17.79
N GLY A 64 12.62 1.34 -16.66
CA GLY A 64 13.09 2.32 -15.66
C GLY A 64 12.05 2.84 -14.66
N VAL A 65 10.83 2.27 -14.63
CA VAL A 65 9.83 2.55 -13.59
C VAL A 65 9.47 1.25 -12.88
N GLU A 66 9.70 1.19 -11.58
CA GLU A 66 9.24 0.09 -10.75
C GLU A 66 7.74 0.25 -10.49
N ARG A 67 6.95 -0.74 -10.93
CA ARG A 67 5.51 -0.80 -10.68
C ARG A 67 5.23 -1.68 -9.48
N CYS A 68 4.45 -1.17 -8.54
CA CYS A 68 4.03 -1.89 -7.34
C CYS A 68 2.51 -2.10 -7.39
N ILE A 69 2.06 -3.34 -7.58
CA ILE A 69 0.63 -3.67 -7.63
C ILE A 69 0.22 -4.34 -6.32
N PHE A 70 -0.74 -3.75 -5.63
CA PHE A 70 -1.32 -4.27 -4.39
C PHE A 70 -2.76 -4.67 -4.65
N THR A 71 -3.08 -5.94 -4.47
CA THR A 71 -4.43 -6.46 -4.67
C THR A 71 -5.07 -6.81 -3.35
N PHE A 72 -6.13 -6.09 -2.99
CA PHE A 72 -6.93 -6.29 -1.80
C PHE A 72 -8.12 -7.20 -2.12
N ARG A 73 -8.13 -8.41 -1.58
CA ARG A 73 -9.17 -9.43 -1.80
C ARG A 73 -10.09 -9.55 -0.62
N ASN A 74 -11.39 -9.67 -0.90
CA ASN A 74 -12.41 -10.09 0.07
C ASN A 74 -12.58 -9.17 1.29
N PHE A 75 -12.26 -7.88 1.15
CA PHE A 75 -12.56 -6.83 2.15
C PHE A 75 -14.04 -6.40 2.09
N ASN A 76 -14.94 -7.38 2.25
CA ASN A 76 -16.37 -7.24 1.94
C ASN A 76 -17.20 -6.66 3.10
N LYS A 77 -16.58 -6.40 4.25
CA LYS A 77 -17.26 -6.01 5.49
C LYS A 77 -17.02 -4.52 5.81
N PRO A 78 -18.03 -3.86 6.41
CA PRO A 78 -17.91 -2.46 6.82
C PRO A 78 -17.04 -2.26 8.07
N THR A 79 -16.72 -3.32 8.82
CA THR A 79 -15.96 -3.23 10.08
C THR A 79 -14.48 -2.91 9.88
N GLY A 80 -14.00 -2.81 8.64
CA GLY A 80 -12.58 -2.62 8.34
C GLY A 80 -11.79 -3.90 8.63
N HIS A 81 -10.90 -4.26 7.71
CA HIS A 81 -9.88 -5.26 8.01
C HIS A 81 -8.52 -4.66 7.69
N SER A 82 -7.61 -4.78 8.63
CA SER A 82 -6.24 -4.30 8.48
C SER A 82 -5.37 -5.42 7.95
N ILE A 83 -4.40 -5.06 7.13
CA ILE A 83 -3.20 -5.87 6.98
C ILE A 83 -2.53 -5.88 8.36
N VAL A 84 -2.40 -7.06 8.97
CA VAL A 84 -1.99 -7.16 10.38
C VAL A 84 -0.55 -6.69 10.59
N ASN A 85 0.31 -6.87 9.59
CA ASN A 85 1.70 -6.45 9.60
C ASN A 85 2.00 -5.56 8.38
N PRO A 86 2.85 -4.54 8.51
CA PRO A 86 3.38 -3.83 7.34
C PRO A 86 4.02 -4.82 6.36
N ILE A 87 3.75 -4.64 5.07
CA ILE A 87 4.28 -5.47 3.99
C ILE A 87 5.39 -4.71 3.31
N GLU A 88 6.58 -5.31 3.27
CA GLU A 88 7.71 -4.83 2.50
C GLU A 88 7.43 -4.98 1.00
N PHE A 89 7.69 -3.95 0.22
CA PHE A 89 7.39 -3.96 -1.22
C PHE A 89 8.51 -3.43 -2.12
N ALA A 90 9.50 -2.74 -1.56
CA ALA A 90 10.65 -2.23 -2.31
C ALA A 90 11.84 -2.00 -1.39
N GLU A 91 13.02 -1.84 -1.98
CA GLU A 91 14.27 -1.45 -1.34
C GLU A 91 14.93 -0.37 -2.22
N ASP A 92 15.38 0.75 -1.63
CA ASP A 92 16.12 1.77 -2.39
C ASP A 92 17.58 1.35 -2.66
N ASN A 93 18.26 2.09 -3.53
CA ASN A 93 19.68 1.89 -3.81
C ASN A 93 20.60 2.09 -2.58
N MET A 94 20.10 2.62 -1.47
CA MET A 94 20.81 2.77 -0.20
C MET A 94 20.51 1.63 0.79
N GLY A 95 19.75 0.61 0.38
CA GLY A 95 19.37 -0.53 1.21
C GLY A 95 18.27 -0.22 2.22
N ARG A 96 17.43 0.78 1.94
CA ARG A 96 16.29 1.17 2.77
C ARG A 96 15.03 0.48 2.27
N ASN A 97 14.42 -0.30 3.15
CA ASN A 97 13.19 -1.01 2.81
C ASN A 97 11.95 -0.09 2.92
N PHE A 98 11.00 -0.28 2.00
CA PHE A 98 9.72 0.39 1.98
C PHE A 98 8.59 -0.56 2.34
N TYR A 99 7.67 -0.06 3.15
CA TYR A 99 6.57 -0.82 3.73
C TYR A 99 5.24 -0.15 3.47
N ILE A 100 4.21 -0.94 3.16
CA ILE A 100 2.82 -0.51 3.14
C ILE A 100 2.08 -1.11 4.33
N LEU A 101 1.27 -0.29 4.99
CA LEU A 101 0.26 -0.76 5.93
C LEU A 101 -1.08 -0.14 5.53
N GLY A 102 -2.13 -0.96 5.49
CA GLY A 102 -3.44 -0.52 5.04
C GLY A 102 -4.57 -1.20 5.79
N THR A 103 -5.68 -0.49 5.92
CA THR A 103 -6.98 -1.00 6.36
C THR A 103 -8.00 -0.70 5.29
N VAL A 104 -8.72 -1.73 4.84
CA VAL A 104 -9.76 -1.59 3.83
C VAL A 104 -11.12 -1.91 4.43
N TYR A 105 -12.10 -1.04 4.12
CA TYR A 105 -13.48 -1.12 4.55
C TYR A 105 -14.37 -1.30 3.31
N GLY A 106 -15.21 -2.33 3.31
CA GLY A 106 -16.23 -2.51 2.27
C GLY A 106 -17.48 -1.67 2.56
N TYR A 107 -17.88 -0.82 1.63
CA TYR A 107 -19.04 0.06 1.72
C TYR A 107 -19.96 -0.09 0.51
N LYS A 108 -20.88 -1.07 0.54
CA LYS A 108 -21.87 -1.32 -0.52
C LYS A 108 -21.24 -1.37 -1.93
N THR A 109 -21.19 -0.22 -2.62
CA THR A 109 -20.69 0.00 -3.98
C THR A 109 -19.34 0.74 -4.01
N SER A 110 -18.59 0.75 -2.90
CA SER A 110 -17.31 1.44 -2.75
C SER A 110 -16.45 0.78 -1.69
N HIS A 111 -15.17 1.12 -1.69
CA HIS A 111 -14.17 0.73 -0.71
C HIS A 111 -13.62 2.00 -0.09
N ARG A 112 -13.39 2.01 1.23
CA ARG A 112 -12.50 3.00 1.83
C ARG A 112 -11.19 2.31 2.13
N ILE A 113 -10.09 2.90 1.71
CA ILE A 113 -8.75 2.48 2.12
C ILE A 113 -8.13 3.57 2.97
N GLU A 114 -7.62 3.18 4.12
CA GLU A 114 -6.71 3.98 4.94
C GLU A 114 -5.36 3.32 4.87
N PHE A 115 -4.33 4.03 4.43
CA PHE A 115 -3.02 3.44 4.28
C PHE A 115 -1.91 4.41 4.65
N GLN A 116 -0.77 3.82 4.98
CA GLN A 116 0.49 4.51 5.13
C GLN A 116 1.57 3.75 4.37
N ILE A 117 2.43 4.53 3.71
CA ILE A 117 3.68 4.07 3.15
C ILE A 117 4.78 4.61 4.03
N MET A 118 5.66 3.72 4.44
CA MET A 118 6.72 4.00 5.38
C MET A 118 8.04 3.53 4.81
N ALA A 119 9.12 4.17 5.22
CA ALA A 119 10.46 3.70 4.91
C ALA A 119 11.22 3.40 6.19
N GLY A 120 12.00 2.32 6.15
CA GLY A 120 12.86 1.88 7.23
C GLY A 120 13.85 2.96 7.69
N PRO A 121 14.53 2.75 8.82
CA PRO A 121 15.66 3.61 9.18
C PRO A 121 16.67 3.62 8.03
N LYS A 122 17.26 4.78 7.75
CA LYS A 122 18.43 4.84 6.87
C LYS A 122 19.54 4.07 7.58
N ASN A 123 20.14 3.09 6.90
CA ASN A 123 21.37 2.48 7.40
C ASN A 123 22.46 3.55 7.32
N GLU A 124 22.78 4.17 8.46
CA GLU A 124 23.98 5.00 8.59
C GLU A 124 25.17 4.03 8.60
N GLN A 125 25.82 3.86 7.45
CA GLN A 125 27.19 3.32 7.40
C GLN A 125 28.19 4.43 7.70
#